data_AF-A0AAW7ZCV0-F1
#
_entry.id   AF-A0AAW7ZCV0-F1
#
_cell.length_a   1.000
_cell.length_b   1.000
_cell.length_c   1.000
_cell.angle_alpha   90.00
_cell.angle_beta   90.00
_cell.angle_gamma   90.00
#
_symmetry.space_group_name_H-M   'P 1'
#
loop_
_entity.id
_entity.type
_entity.pdbx_description
1 polymer ?
#
loop_
_entity_poly.entity_id
_entity_poly.type
_entity_poly.pdbx_seq_one_letter_code
_entity_poly.pdbx_strand_id
1 'polypeptide(L)'
;MAIKALSKPTRRGRHNHAENLNKVLEQLKSNNLDEGVTLQHLVEVCGVSKRHIYRYLNELEQLGIEIERPKQYQGIKAGVGKYKLKELANEHFGEAALIVSIEGISQEIEDFQSQVIYIKKFLLLGLLARYGLSLPHNYLR
;
A
#
# COMPACT_ATOMS: atom_id res chain seq x y z
N MET A 1 37.14 21.40 5.20
CA MET A 1 36.88 19.96 5.05
C MET A 1 35.48 19.68 5.58
N ALA A 2 34.52 19.41 4.69
CA ALA A 2 33.10 19.34 5.03
C ALA A 2 32.73 17.98 5.66
N ILE A 3 32.10 18.03 6.83
CA ILE A 3 31.57 16.87 7.55
C ILE A 3 30.32 16.39 6.80
N LYS A 4 30.43 15.22 6.16
CA LYS A 4 29.32 14.57 5.46
C LYS A 4 28.34 14.05 6.51
N ALA A 5 27.25 14.77 6.73
CA ALA A 5 26.16 14.34 7.58
C ALA A 5 25.51 13.08 6.97
N LEU A 6 25.74 11.93 7.62
CA LEU A 6 24.97 10.71 7.39
C LEU A 6 23.55 10.94 7.91
N SER A 7 22.64 11.31 7.02
CA SER A 7 21.20 11.32 7.29
C SER A 7 20.77 9.92 7.72
N LYS A 8 20.37 9.78 8.99
CA LYS A 8 19.85 8.54 9.57
C LYS A 8 18.63 8.08 8.75
N PRO A 9 18.48 6.78 8.45
CA PRO A 9 17.28 6.28 7.79
C PRO A 9 16.08 6.52 8.70
N THR A 10 15.12 7.27 8.16
CA THR A 10 13.83 7.57 8.74
C THR A 10 13.14 6.27 9.18
N ARG A 11 12.52 6.32 10.36
CA ARG A 11 11.89 5.20 11.06
C ARG A 11 11.10 4.29 10.11
N ARG A 12 11.30 2.97 10.22
CA ARG A 12 10.53 1.93 9.53
C ARG A 12 9.04 2.09 9.88
N GLY A 13 8.33 2.87 9.06
CA GLY A 13 6.87 2.91 9.06
C GLY A 13 6.36 1.50 8.79
N ARG A 14 5.30 1.14 9.50
CA ARG A 14 4.56 -0.12 9.31
C ARG A 14 4.33 -0.30 7.81
N HIS A 15 4.79 -1.42 7.24
CA HIS A 15 4.63 -1.69 5.81
C HIS A 15 3.13 -1.87 5.51
N ASN A 16 2.46 -0.79 5.13
CA ASN A 16 1.07 -0.86 4.72
C ASN A 16 1.03 -1.40 3.29
N HIS A 17 0.70 -2.69 3.19
CA HIS A 17 0.71 -3.44 1.94
C HIS A 17 -0.19 -2.80 0.89
N ALA A 18 -1.44 -2.49 1.25
CA ALA A 18 -2.42 -1.87 0.38
C ALA A 18 -1.97 -0.47 -0.09
N GLU A 19 -1.42 0.34 0.83
CA GLU A 19 -0.92 1.67 0.50
C GLU A 19 0.26 1.60 -0.49
N ASN A 20 1.19 0.66 -0.30
CA ASN A 20 2.32 0.49 -1.21
C ASN A 20 1.88 -0.04 -2.57
N LEU A 21 0.91 -0.94 -2.61
CA LEU A 21 0.34 -1.46 -3.86
C LEU A 21 -0.36 -0.35 -4.66
N ASN A 22 -1.13 0.50 -3.97
CA ASN A 22 -1.73 1.71 -4.56
C ASN A 22 -0.67 2.69 -5.08
N LYS A 23 0.39 2.96 -4.31
CA LYS A 23 1.50 3.83 -4.75
C LYS A 23 2.18 3.29 -6.02
N VAL A 24 2.43 1.98 -6.10
CA VAL A 24 2.99 1.36 -7.31
C VAL A 24 2.04 1.57 -8.50
N LEU A 25 0.75 1.33 -8.31
CA LEU A 25 -0.26 1.49 -9.35
C LEU A 25 -0.41 2.94 -9.83
N GLU A 26 -0.41 3.91 -8.92
CA GLU A 26 -0.44 5.34 -9.27
C GLU A 26 0.79 5.76 -10.06
N GLN A 27 1.98 5.31 -9.66
CA GLN A 27 3.22 5.64 -10.38
C GLN A 27 3.23 5.03 -11.79
N LEU A 28 2.70 3.82 -11.94
CA LEU A 28 2.55 3.20 -13.26
C LEU A 28 1.52 3.95 -14.12
N LYS A 29 0.41 4.44 -13.54
CA LYS A 29 -0.59 5.26 -14.24
C LYS A 29 -0.03 6.60 -14.72
N SER A 30 0.64 7.35 -13.84
CA SER A 30 1.11 8.69 -14.15
C SER A 30 2.22 8.71 -15.20
N ASN A 31 3.05 7.67 -15.25
CA ASN A 31 4.20 7.59 -16.15
C ASN A 31 3.97 6.72 -17.40
N ASN A 32 2.75 6.22 -17.63
CA ASN A 32 2.39 5.52 -18.87
C ASN A 32 2.59 6.42 -20.10
N LEU A 33 2.37 7.72 -19.97
CA LEU A 33 2.45 8.69 -21.06
C LEU A 33 3.89 9.03 -21.47
N ASP A 34 4.84 9.02 -20.54
CA ASP A 34 6.12 9.73 -20.71
C ASP A 34 7.40 8.88 -20.69
N GLU A 35 7.30 7.54 -20.57
CA GLU A 35 8.35 6.54 -20.89
C GLU A 35 8.32 5.30 -19.96
N GLY A 36 7.42 5.24 -18.97
CA GLY A 36 7.36 4.15 -18.00
C GLY A 36 8.25 4.37 -16.77
N VAL A 37 8.08 3.53 -15.75
CA VAL A 37 8.69 3.70 -14.43
C VAL A 37 9.87 2.76 -14.22
N THR A 38 11.00 3.26 -13.72
CA THR A 38 12.11 2.38 -13.35
C THR A 38 11.85 1.68 -12.01
N LEU A 39 12.40 0.48 -11.85
CA LEU A 39 12.30 -0.26 -10.57
C LEU A 39 12.85 0.56 -9.39
N GLN A 40 13.90 1.34 -9.64
CA GLN A 40 14.56 2.13 -8.61
C GLN A 40 13.67 3.28 -8.11
N HIS A 41 12.93 3.92 -9.02
CA HIS A 41 11.93 4.93 -8.66
C HIS A 41 10.83 4.34 -7.76
N LEU A 42 10.31 3.15 -8.09
CA LEU A 42 9.29 2.48 -7.27
C LEU A 42 9.79 2.13 -5.85
N VAL A 43 11.05 1.70 -5.73
CA VAL A 43 11.72 1.45 -4.45
C VAL A 43 11.80 2.72 -3.62
N GLU A 44 12.16 3.84 -4.23
CA GLU A 44 12.29 5.15 -3.57
C GLU A 44 10.94 5.69 -3.10
N VAL A 45 9.92 5.63 -3.95
CA VAL A 45 8.56 6.10 -3.63
C VAL A 45 7.90 5.27 -2.52
N CYS A 46 8.04 3.95 -2.58
CA CYS A 46 7.41 3.05 -1.62
C CYS A 46 8.26 2.83 -0.35
N GLY A 47 9.55 3.18 -0.37
CA GLY A 47 10.47 2.96 0.75
C GLY A 47 10.70 1.48 1.09
N VAL A 48 10.56 0.58 0.11
CA VAL A 48 10.67 -0.89 0.30
C VAL A 48 11.76 -1.50 -0.57
N SER A 49 12.19 -2.72 -0.25
CA SER A 49 13.21 -3.41 -1.06
C SER A 49 12.68 -3.82 -2.45
N LYS A 50 13.59 -3.97 -3.42
CA LYS A 50 13.27 -4.44 -4.78
C LYS A 50 12.41 -5.72 -4.80
N ARG A 51 12.65 -6.63 -3.87
CA ARG A 51 11.87 -7.88 -3.72
C ARG A 51 10.39 -7.61 -3.45
N HIS A 52 10.07 -6.60 -2.64
CA HIS A 52 8.68 -6.22 -2.38
C HIS A 52 8.04 -5.57 -3.60
N ILE A 53 8.78 -4.74 -4.33
CA ILE A 53 8.28 -4.17 -5.59
C ILE A 53 7.96 -5.28 -6.60
N TYR A 54 8.84 -6.26 -6.79
CA TYR A 54 8.54 -7.41 -7.65
C TYR A 54 7.30 -8.19 -7.19
N ARG A 55 7.11 -8.32 -5.88
CA ARG A 55 5.92 -8.95 -5.31
C ARG A 55 4.65 -8.15 -5.64
N TYR A 56 4.66 -6.83 -5.45
CA TYR A 56 3.54 -5.96 -5.79
C TYR A 56 3.24 -5.98 -7.29
N LEU A 57 4.25 -5.94 -8.14
CA LEU A 57 4.07 -6.04 -9.60
C LEU A 57 3.42 -7.38 -10.00
N ASN A 58 3.85 -8.50 -9.39
CA ASN A 58 3.22 -9.80 -9.62
C ASN A 58 1.78 -9.84 -9.11
N GLU A 59 1.51 -9.26 -7.94
CA GLU A 59 0.16 -9.20 -7.36
C GLU A 59 -0.77 -8.35 -8.24
N LEU A 60 -0.30 -7.23 -8.79
CA LEU A 60 -1.04 -6.43 -9.76
C LEU A 60 -1.35 -7.23 -11.04
N GLU A 61 -0.39 -8.00 -11.56
CA GLU A 61 -0.63 -8.91 -12.69
C GLU A 61 -1.66 -10.00 -12.36
N GLN A 62 -1.64 -10.55 -11.13
CA GLN A 62 -2.65 -11.52 -10.67
C GLN A 62 -4.05 -10.89 -10.56
N LEU A 63 -4.13 -9.59 -10.29
CA LEU A 63 -5.38 -8.82 -10.29
C LEU A 63 -5.84 -8.43 -11.71
N GLY A 64 -5.16 -8.90 -12.76
CA GLY A 64 -5.53 -8.66 -14.15
C GLY A 64 -4.93 -7.39 -14.75
N ILE A 65 -4.00 -6.73 -14.05
CA ILE A 65 -3.30 -5.56 -14.58
C ILE A 65 -2.10 -6.02 -15.40
N GLU A 66 -2.19 -5.94 -16.72
CA GLU A 66 -1.06 -6.28 -17.58
C GLU A 66 0.05 -5.23 -17.48
N ILE A 67 1.20 -5.66 -16.97
CA ILE A 67 2.41 -4.83 -16.86
C ILE A 67 3.39 -5.26 -17.94
N GLU A 68 3.76 -4.33 -18.83
CA GLU A 68 4.87 -4.52 -19.74
C GLU A 68 6.18 -4.46 -18.96
N ARG A 69 6.79 -5.64 -18.80
CA ARG A 69 8.10 -5.77 -18.18
C ARG A 69 9.19 -5.37 -19.17
N PRO A 70 10.25 -4.71 -18.70
CA PRO A 70 11.35 -4.34 -19.58
C PRO A 70 12.00 -5.58 -20.20
N LYS A 71 12.09 -5.61 -21.53
CA LYS A 71 12.79 -6.66 -22.27
C LYS A 71 14.26 -6.66 -21.84
N GLN A 72 14.74 -7.80 -21.36
CA GLN A 72 16.17 -8.05 -21.19
C GLN A 72 16.80 -8.19 -22.59
N TYR A 73 17.13 -7.06 -23.22
CA TYR A 73 18.04 -7.09 -24.36
C TYR A 73 19.40 -7.58 -23.86
N GLN A 74 19.90 -8.65 -24.50
CA GLN A 74 21.20 -9.26 -24.23
C GLN A 74 22.28 -8.16 -24.15
N GLY A 75 22.76 -7.86 -22.94
CA GLY A 75 23.85 -6.90 -22.70
C GLY A 75 23.53 -5.74 -21.75
N ILE A 76 22.26 -5.44 -21.44
CA ILE A 76 21.91 -4.41 -20.45
C ILE A 76 21.66 -5.06 -19.10
N LYS A 77 22.34 -4.57 -18.05
CA LYS A 77 22.21 -5.07 -16.67
C LYS A 77 20.73 -5.23 -16.28
N ALA A 78 20.38 -6.37 -15.69
CA ALA A 78 19.05 -6.64 -15.16
C ALA A 78 18.62 -5.51 -14.20
N GLY A 79 17.54 -4.81 -14.54
CA GLY A 79 16.95 -3.75 -13.70
C GLY A 79 17.09 -2.31 -14.20
N VAL A 80 17.60 -2.08 -15.41
CA VAL A 80 17.69 -0.72 -16.02
C VAL A 80 16.47 -0.38 -16.88
N GLY A 81 15.56 -1.32 -17.12
CA GLY A 81 14.40 -1.06 -17.95
C GLY A 81 13.21 -0.46 -17.21
N LYS A 82 12.32 0.15 -17.99
CA LYS A 82 11.10 0.82 -17.52
C LYS A 82 9.91 -0.14 -17.59
N TYR A 83 9.10 -0.15 -16.54
CA TYR A 83 7.83 -0.86 -16.46
C TYR A 83 6.72 0.07 -16.95
N LYS A 84 5.84 -0.45 -17.79
CA LYS A 84 4.66 0.29 -18.29
C LYS A 84 3.42 -0.53 -18.05
N LEU A 85 2.26 0.09 -17.95
CA LEU A 85 1.01 -0.64 -18.10
C LEU A 85 0.84 -0.91 -19.59
N LYS A 86 0.56 -2.16 -19.92
CA LYS A 86 0.13 -2.50 -21.26
C LYS A 86 -1.30 -1.96 -21.39
N GLU A 87 -1.56 -1.18 -22.44
CA GLU A 87 -2.92 -0.71 -22.75
C GLU A 87 -3.81 -1.92 -23.04
N LEU A 88 -4.36 -2.51 -21.99
CA LEU A 88 -5.54 -3.35 -22.09
C LEU A 88 -6.70 -2.43 -22.41
N ALA A 89 -7.44 -2.78 -23.48
CA ALA A 89 -8.71 -2.19 -23.81
C ALA A 89 -9.51 -1.92 -22.52
N ASN A 90 -9.90 -0.65 -22.34
CA ASN A 90 -10.32 0.04 -21.11
C ASN A 90 -11.36 -0.65 -20.20
N GLU A 91 -11.86 -1.82 -20.55
CA GLU A 91 -12.98 -2.50 -19.88
C GLU A 91 -12.55 -3.27 -18.62
N HIS A 92 -11.47 -4.05 -18.66
CA HIS A 92 -11.06 -4.89 -17.52
C HIS A 92 -10.26 -4.11 -16.45
N PHE A 93 -9.67 -2.98 -16.83
CA PHE A 93 -8.88 -2.13 -15.93
C PHE A 93 -9.76 -1.34 -14.95
N GLY A 94 -10.97 -0.96 -15.39
CA GLY A 94 -11.96 -0.32 -14.52
C GLY A 94 -12.38 -1.26 -13.38
N GLU A 95 -12.60 -2.54 -13.70
CA GLU A 95 -13.02 -3.55 -12.73
C GLU A 95 -11.93 -3.84 -11.68
N ALA A 96 -10.67 -3.99 -12.08
CA ALA A 96 -9.57 -4.21 -11.14
C ALA A 96 -9.36 -3.00 -10.20
N ALA A 97 -9.45 -1.78 -10.73
CA ALA A 97 -9.38 -0.56 -9.92
C ALA A 97 -10.56 -0.46 -8.94
N LEU A 98 -11.76 -0.87 -9.37
CA LEU A 98 -12.94 -0.93 -8.52
C LEU A 98 -12.79 -1.96 -7.40
N ILE A 99 -12.23 -3.14 -7.69
CA ILE A 99 -11.97 -4.19 -6.69
C ILE A 99 -11.04 -3.67 -5.59
N VAL A 100 -9.90 -3.06 -5.98
CA VAL A 100 -8.96 -2.47 -5.01
C VAL A 100 -9.62 -1.35 -4.19
N SER A 101 -10.48 -0.55 -4.82
CA SER A 101 -11.22 0.51 -4.11
C SER A 101 -12.21 -0.07 -3.09
N ILE A 102 -12.91 -1.15 -3.45
CA ILE A 102 -13.86 -1.85 -2.55
C ILE A 102 -13.12 -2.46 -1.35
N GLU A 103 -11.94 -3.03 -1.58
CA GLU A 103 -11.12 -3.59 -0.50
C GLU A 103 -10.63 -2.49 0.47
N GLY A 104 -10.25 -1.32 -0.06
CA GLY A 104 -9.93 -0.14 0.75
C GLY A 104 -11.11 0.33 1.60
N ILE A 105 -12.30 0.47 1.00
CA ILE A 105 -13.53 0.86 1.72
C ILE A 105 -13.89 -0.18 2.79
N SER A 106 -13.68 -1.47 2.52
CA SER A 106 -13.95 -2.53 3.49
C SER A 106 -13.05 -2.42 4.73
N GLN A 107 -11.77 -2.11 4.54
CA GLN A 107 -10.84 -1.86 5.65
C GLN A 107 -11.25 -0.61 6.45
N GLU A 108 -11.68 0.46 5.79
CA GLU A 108 -12.17 1.67 6.47
C GLU A 108 -13.42 1.38 7.32
N ILE A 109 -14.33 0.52 6.83
CA ILE A 109 -15.51 0.09 7.59
C ILE A 109 -15.10 -0.70 8.83
N GLU A 110 -14.14 -1.62 8.72
CA GLU A 110 -13.64 -2.40 9.88
C GLU A 110 -13.01 -1.48 10.95
N ASP A 111 -12.22 -0.50 10.52
CA ASP A 111 -11.63 0.49 11.41
C ASP A 111 -12.70 1.34 12.08
N PHE A 112 -13.70 1.79 11.33
CA PHE A 112 -14.84 2.54 11.88
C PHE A 112 -15.65 1.72 12.88
N GLN A 113 -15.92 0.44 12.59
CA GLN A 113 -16.59 -0.46 13.53
C GLN A 113 -15.80 -0.61 14.83
N SER A 114 -14.48 -0.75 14.74
CA SER A 114 -13.59 -0.84 15.89
C SER A 114 -13.65 0.43 16.75
N GLN A 115 -13.70 1.61 16.13
CA GLN A 115 -13.88 2.89 16.83
C GLN A 115 -15.24 2.98 17.53
N VAL A 116 -16.32 2.56 16.87
CA VAL A 116 -17.67 2.54 17.47
C VAL A 116 -17.71 1.63 18.70
N ILE A 117 -17.11 0.44 18.62
CA ILE A 117 -17.01 -0.49 19.75
C ILE A 117 -16.23 0.15 20.90
N TYR A 118 -15.12 0.83 20.60
CA TYR A 118 -14.32 1.54 21.60
C TYR A 118 -15.14 2.63 22.31
N ILE A 119 -15.86 3.47 21.56
CA ILE A 119 -16.71 4.52 22.13
C ILE A 119 -17.81 3.91 23.01
N LYS A 120 -18.45 2.82 22.57
CA LYS A 120 -19.46 2.11 23.37
C LYS A 120 -18.87 1.59 24.68
N LYS A 121 -17.69 0.98 24.65
CA LYS A 121 -16.97 0.53 25.86
C LYS A 121 -16.67 1.71 26.79
N PHE A 122 -16.20 2.83 26.27
CA PHE A 122 -15.92 4.03 27.04
C PHE A 122 -17.16 4.60 27.72
N LEU A 123 -18.28 4.72 26.99
CA LEU A 123 -19.55 5.18 27.54
C LEU A 123 -20.08 4.23 28.62
N LEU A 124 -19.99 2.92 28.41
CA LEU A 124 -20.37 1.92 29.42
C LEU A 124 -19.52 2.05 30.68
N LEU A 125 -18.20 2.19 30.55
CA LEU A 125 -17.31 2.41 31.70
C LEU A 125 -17.66 3.71 32.44
N GLY A 126 -17.94 4.81 31.73
CA GLY A 126 -18.35 6.07 32.33
C GLY A 126 -19.68 5.97 33.07
N LEU A 127 -20.66 5.25 32.50
CA LEU A 127 -21.94 4.99 33.16
C LEU A 127 -21.75 4.13 34.42
N LEU A 128 -20.97 3.05 34.34
CA LEU A 128 -20.74 2.17 35.48
C LEU A 128 -19.99 2.89 36.61
N ALA A 129 -19.00 3.72 36.28
CA ALA A 129 -18.32 4.58 37.25
C ALA A 129 -19.29 5.53 37.95
N ARG A 130 -20.25 6.12 37.20
CA ARG A 130 -21.28 7.00 37.77
C ARG A 130 -22.22 6.28 38.74
N TYR A 131 -22.50 4.99 38.50
CA TYR A 131 -23.34 4.17 39.38
C TYR A 131 -22.54 3.39 40.45
N GLY A 132 -21.22 3.61 40.56
CA GLY A 132 -20.36 2.94 41.55
C GLY A 132 -20.14 1.45 41.28
N LEU A 133 -20.39 0.99 40.05
CA LEU A 133 -20.21 -0.40 39.65
C LEU A 133 -18.82 -0.58 39.02
N SER A 134 -18.03 -1.53 39.55
CA SER A 134 -16.75 -1.91 38.95
C SER A 134 -16.91 -3.14 38.06
N LEU A 135 -16.44 -3.05 36.81
CA LEU A 135 -16.32 -4.21 35.93
C LEU A 135 -15.08 -5.03 36.34
N PRO A 136 -15.18 -6.37 36.40
CA PRO A 136 -14.00 -7.22 36.56
C PRO A 136 -13.06 -7.01 35.36
N HIS A 137 -11.76 -6.90 35.64
CA HIS A 137 -10.70 -6.62 34.65
C HIS A 137 -10.70 -7.54 33.40
N ASN A 138 -11.38 -8.68 33.47
CA ASN A 138 -11.42 -9.69 32.39
C ASN A 138 -12.43 -9.40 31.28
N TYR A 139 -13.33 -8.41 31.43
CA TYR A 139 -14.33 -8.06 30.40
C TYR A 139 -13.80 -7.10 29.31
N LEU A 140 -12.54 -6.66 29.42
CA LEU A 140 -11.93 -5.69 28.51
C LEU A 140 -11.02 -6.33 27.43
N ARG A 141 -10.85 -7.65 27.45
CA ARG A 141 -10.05 -8.39 26.47
C ARG A 141 -10.87 -8.76 25.23
#